data_AF-A0AAU9DWI4-F1
#
_entry.id   AF-A0AAU9DWI4-F1
#
_cell.length_a   1.000
_cell.length_b   1.000
_cell.length_c   1.000
_cell.angle_alpha   90.00
_cell.angle_beta   90.00
_cell.angle_gamma   90.00
#
_symmetry.space_group_name_H-M   'P 1'
#
loop_
_entity.id
_entity.type
_entity.pdbx_description
1 polymer ?
#
loop_
_entity_poly.entity_id
_entity_poly.type
_entity_poly.pdbx_seq_one_letter_code
_entity_poly.pdbx_strand_id
1 'polypeptide(L)'
;MKEESNFKGIEDDLLQELEDFKRDKERIRKIIGNIGGKAYSKLDMTINIVFLGIILVIFLLEMTIHLLPAFTSLEIGVLLVSIKIAFMIHSQQRFNHFQFWILSSMEFKINEIDKKVKQIEKRTREEKIINK
;
A
#
# COMPACT_ATOMS: atom_id res chain seq x y z
N MET A 1 -36.85 -34.08 15.09
CA MET A 1 -36.95 -33.78 13.64
C MET A 1 -37.02 -32.28 13.31
N LYS A 2 -37.87 -31.45 13.94
CA LYS A 2 -37.92 -29.98 13.66
C LYS A 2 -36.71 -29.17 14.17
N GLU A 3 -36.02 -29.65 15.21
CA GLU A 3 -34.89 -28.95 15.84
C GLU A 3 -33.58 -29.15 15.06
N GLU A 4 -33.34 -30.37 14.55
CA GLU A 4 -32.20 -30.67 13.67
C GLU A 4 -32.28 -29.95 12.32
N SER A 5 -33.48 -29.73 11.77
CA SER A 5 -33.65 -28.96 10.53
C SER A 5 -33.38 -27.47 10.71
N ASN A 6 -33.63 -26.92 11.90
CA ASN A 6 -33.36 -25.52 12.21
C ASN A 6 -31.86 -25.30 12.44
N PHE A 7 -31.20 -26.23 13.15
CA PHE A 7 -29.76 -26.18 13.39
C PHE A 7 -28.94 -26.27 12.10
N LYS A 8 -29.35 -27.16 11.17
CA LYS A 8 -28.73 -27.25 9.84
C LYS A 8 -28.87 -25.97 9.01
N GLY A 9 -30.03 -25.31 9.05
CA GLY A 9 -30.21 -24.04 8.35
C GLY A 9 -29.28 -22.94 8.86
N ILE A 10 -29.04 -22.88 10.18
CA ILE A 10 -28.12 -21.92 10.79
C ILE A 10 -26.65 -22.24 10.44
N GLU A 11 -26.27 -23.53 10.41
CA GLU A 11 -24.94 -23.93 9.95
C GLU A 11 -24.69 -23.58 8.48
N ASP A 12 -25.67 -23.80 7.62
CA ASP A 12 -25.59 -23.48 6.19
C ASP A 12 -25.51 -21.96 5.97
N ASP A 13 -26.30 -21.15 6.70
CA ASP A 13 -26.24 -19.69 6.65
C ASP A 13 -24.88 -19.16 7.14
N LEU A 14 -24.33 -19.73 8.23
CA LEU A 14 -23.01 -19.35 8.76
C LEU A 14 -21.87 -19.73 7.80
N LEU A 15 -21.97 -20.88 7.14
CA LEU A 15 -21.02 -21.30 6.11
C LEU A 15 -21.05 -20.34 4.91
N GLN A 16 -22.24 -19.93 4.49
CA GLN A 16 -22.42 -18.98 3.40
C GLN A 16 -21.84 -17.60 3.75
N GLU A 17 -22.11 -17.09 4.95
CA GLU A 17 -21.56 -15.81 5.42
C GLU A 17 -20.03 -15.84 5.54
N LEU A 18 -19.46 -16.98 5.97
CA LEU A 18 -18.01 -17.18 6.04
C LEU A 18 -17.35 -17.19 4.65
N GLU A 19 -18.04 -17.78 3.67
CA GLU A 19 -17.57 -17.87 2.30
C GLU A 19 -17.59 -16.51 1.59
N ASP A 20 -18.63 -15.72 1.82
CA ASP A 20 -18.70 -14.33 1.39
C ASP A 20 -17.61 -13.46 2.04
N PHE A 21 -17.35 -13.65 3.33
CA PHE A 21 -16.24 -12.98 4.03
C PHE A 21 -14.87 -13.30 3.43
N LYS A 22 -14.61 -14.57 3.06
CA LYS A 22 -13.37 -14.96 2.39
C LYS A 22 -13.24 -14.28 1.04
N ARG A 23 -14.33 -14.21 0.27
CA ARG A 23 -14.37 -13.61 -1.06
C ARG A 23 -14.08 -12.11 -1.03
N ASP A 24 -14.66 -11.40 -0.07
CA ASP A 24 -14.42 -9.97 0.11
C ASP A 24 -13.01 -9.69 0.62
N LYS A 25 -12.50 -10.53 1.53
CA LYS A 25 -11.10 -10.47 1.96
C LYS A 25 -10.14 -10.66 0.78
N GLU A 26 -10.43 -11.55 -0.15
CA GLU A 26 -9.63 -11.78 -1.35
C GLU A 26 -9.70 -10.62 -2.36
N ARG A 27 -10.87 -10.00 -2.54
CA ARG A 27 -11.01 -8.77 -3.34
C ARG A 27 -10.19 -7.65 -2.74
N ILE A 28 -10.29 -7.44 -1.43
CA ILE A 28 -9.50 -6.43 -0.71
C ILE A 28 -8.02 -6.72 -0.85
N ARG A 29 -7.59 -7.98 -0.69
CA ARG A 29 -6.18 -8.38 -0.90
C ARG A 29 -5.71 -8.13 -2.33
N LYS A 30 -6.53 -8.36 -3.36
CA LYS A 30 -6.18 -8.08 -4.76
C LYS A 30 -6.08 -6.58 -5.03
N ILE A 31 -7.01 -5.78 -4.51
CA ILE A 31 -6.98 -4.33 -4.62
C ILE A 31 -5.74 -3.79 -3.93
N ILE A 32 -5.46 -4.21 -2.69
CA ILE A 32 -4.24 -3.84 -1.95
C ILE A 32 -2.97 -4.34 -2.66
N GLY A 33 -2.99 -5.55 -3.22
CA GLY A 33 -1.83 -6.13 -3.93
C GLY A 33 -1.51 -5.42 -5.25
N ASN A 34 -2.53 -4.98 -5.99
CA ASN A 34 -2.35 -4.18 -7.21
C ASN A 34 -1.85 -2.77 -6.92
N ILE A 35 -2.16 -2.23 -5.74
CA ILE A 35 -1.71 -0.89 -5.35
C ILE A 35 -0.38 -0.94 -4.55
N GLY A 36 -0.08 -2.07 -3.90
CA GLY A 36 1.03 -2.27 -2.96
C GLY A 36 2.36 -2.75 -3.54
N GLY A 37 2.58 -2.77 -4.86
CA GLY A 37 3.97 -2.61 -5.35
C GLY A 37 4.68 -3.77 -6.03
N LYS A 38 4.02 -4.78 -6.63
CA LYS A 38 4.77 -5.70 -7.52
C LYS A 38 5.16 -5.08 -8.88
N ALA A 39 4.37 -4.13 -9.38
CA ALA A 39 4.69 -3.42 -10.63
C ALA A 39 5.64 -2.24 -10.38
N TYR A 40 5.37 -1.44 -9.35
CA TYR A 40 6.11 -0.21 -9.07
C TYR A 40 7.56 -0.46 -8.63
N SER A 41 7.80 -1.40 -7.70
CA SER A 41 9.16 -1.66 -7.19
C SER A 41 10.15 -2.12 -8.27
N LYS A 42 9.70 -2.94 -9.24
CA LYS A 42 10.55 -3.38 -10.36
C LYS A 42 10.75 -2.27 -11.38
N LEU A 43 9.70 -1.52 -11.71
CA LEU A 43 9.78 -0.39 -12.64
C LEU A 43 10.70 0.71 -12.12
N ASP A 44 10.55 1.12 -10.86
CA ASP A 44 11.43 2.13 -10.25
C ASP A 44 12.89 1.67 -10.21
N MET A 45 13.14 0.40 -9.87
CA MET A 45 14.49 -0.14 -9.86
C MET A 45 15.10 -0.21 -11.27
N THR A 46 14.33 -0.64 -12.28
CA THR A 46 14.77 -0.62 -13.69
C THR A 46 15.02 0.81 -14.17
N ILE A 47 14.12 1.74 -13.86
CA ILE A 47 14.25 3.17 -14.20
C ILE A 47 15.48 3.78 -13.54
N ASN A 48 15.82 3.39 -12.31
CA ASN A 48 17.01 3.90 -11.63
C ASN A 48 18.31 3.34 -12.24
N ILE A 49 18.34 2.04 -12.55
CA ILE A 49 19.48 1.38 -13.21
C ILE A 49 19.73 1.96 -14.59
N VAL A 50 18.67 2.14 -15.41
CA VAL A 50 18.78 2.73 -16.74
C VAL A 50 19.30 4.17 -16.65
N PHE A 51 18.79 4.95 -15.69
CA PHE A 51 19.23 6.34 -15.52
C PHE A 51 20.69 6.44 -15.08
N LEU A 52 21.12 5.58 -14.15
CA LEU A 52 22.52 5.48 -13.74
C LEU A 52 23.42 5.09 -14.93
N GLY A 53 22.97 4.15 -15.76
CA GLY A 53 23.65 3.76 -16.99
C GLY A 53 23.83 4.93 -17.96
N ILE A 54 22.78 5.73 -18.18
CA ILE A 54 22.83 6.92 -19.05
C ILE A 54 23.84 7.95 -18.52
N ILE A 55 23.81 8.25 -17.21
CA ILE A 55 24.78 9.18 -16.60
C ILE A 55 26.21 8.67 -16.81
N LEU A 56 26.47 7.38 -16.54
CA LEU A 56 27.78 6.77 -16.72
C LEU A 56 28.25 6.83 -18.18
N VAL A 57 27.36 6.54 -19.13
CA VAL A 57 27.69 6.58 -20.56
C VAL A 57 28.01 8.00 -21.01
N ILE A 58 27.25 9.01 -20.57
CA ILE A 58 27.53 10.42 -20.88
C ILE A 58 28.89 10.83 -20.31
N PHE A 59 29.20 10.47 -19.06
CA PHE A 59 30.50 10.75 -18.45
C PHE A 59 31.66 10.07 -19.19
N LEU A 60 31.50 8.80 -19.60
CA LEU A 60 32.52 8.06 -20.34
C LEU A 60 32.73 8.62 -21.76
N LEU A 61 31.65 9.01 -22.45
CA LEU A 61 31.73 9.66 -23.76
C LEU A 61 32.46 11.00 -23.67
N GLU A 62 32.14 11.81 -22.67
CA GLU A 62 32.82 13.08 -22.44
C GLU A 62 34.31 12.88 -22.20
N MET A 63 34.66 11.92 -21.33
CA MET A 63 36.06 11.56 -21.05
C MET A 63 36.82 11.08 -22.29
N THR A 64 36.15 10.36 -23.20
CA THR A 64 36.81 9.76 -24.38
C THR A 64 36.90 10.72 -25.56
N ILE A 65 35.87 11.55 -25.76
CA ILE A 65 35.71 12.34 -27.00
C ILE A 65 36.18 13.79 -26.80
N HIS A 66 36.30 14.28 -25.55
CA HIS A 66 36.65 15.68 -25.25
C HIS A 66 35.84 16.70 -26.09
N LEU A 67 34.58 16.37 -26.40
CA LEU A 67 33.77 17.13 -27.37
C LEU A 67 33.31 18.49 -26.81
N LEU A 68 33.28 18.64 -25.48
CA LEU A 68 32.81 19.82 -24.78
C LEU A 68 33.83 20.24 -23.69
N PRO A 69 33.98 21.54 -23.41
CA PRO A 69 34.70 22.00 -22.23
C PRO A 69 34.06 21.39 -20.96
N ALA A 70 34.90 20.87 -20.06
CA ALA A 70 34.47 20.13 -18.87
C ALA A 70 33.40 20.87 -18.02
N PHE A 71 33.44 22.21 -18.01
CA PHE A 71 32.44 23.03 -17.32
C PHE A 71 31.03 22.88 -17.92
N THR A 72 30.90 22.89 -19.24
CA THR A 72 29.59 22.81 -19.92
C THR A 72 28.95 21.43 -19.74
N SER A 73 29.76 20.37 -19.74
CA SER A 73 29.21 19.04 -19.49
C SER A 73 28.81 18.82 -18.04
N LEU A 74 29.57 19.37 -17.08
CA LEU A 74 29.18 19.37 -15.67
C LEU A 74 27.80 20.03 -15.48
N GLU A 75 27.57 21.17 -16.12
CA GLU A 75 26.28 21.87 -16.08
C GLU A 75 25.13 20.99 -16.63
N ILE A 76 25.36 20.31 -17.75
CA ILE A 76 24.38 19.40 -18.37
C ILE A 76 24.12 18.18 -17.48
N GLY A 77 25.15 17.61 -16.85
CA GLY A 77 25.03 16.50 -15.92
C GLY A 77 24.22 16.88 -14.68
N VAL A 78 24.50 18.04 -14.08
CA VAL A 78 23.75 18.55 -12.94
C VAL A 78 22.28 18.83 -13.31
N LEU A 79 22.03 19.37 -14.51
CA LEU A 79 20.67 19.60 -15.01
C LEU A 79 19.88 18.30 -15.16
N LEU A 80 20.49 17.26 -15.76
CA LEU A 80 19.87 15.94 -15.92
C LEU A 80 19.55 15.27 -14.58
N VAL A 81 20.47 15.35 -13.61
CA VAL A 81 20.25 14.82 -12.26
C VAL A 81 19.12 15.57 -11.55
N SER A 82 19.05 16.90 -11.71
CA SER A 82 17.99 17.73 -11.11
C SER A 82 16.61 17.37 -11.67
N ILE A 83 16.49 17.21 -12.99
CA ILE A 83 15.25 16.78 -13.65
C ILE A 83 14.85 15.37 -13.16
N LYS A 84 15.81 14.46 -12.98
CA LYS A 84 15.54 13.12 -12.44
C LYS A 84 14.97 13.15 -11.04
N ILE A 85 15.54 13.96 -10.15
CA ILE A 85 15.05 14.12 -8.78
C ILE A 85 13.61 14.64 -8.81
N ALA A 86 13.31 15.64 -9.63
CA ALA A 86 11.95 16.15 -9.80
C ALA A 86 10.97 15.07 -10.29
N PHE A 87 11.37 14.27 -11.29
CA PHE A 87 10.58 13.14 -11.78
C PHE A 87 10.36 12.06 -10.70
N MET A 88 11.39 11.74 -9.91
CA MET A 88 11.30 10.78 -8.81
C MET A 88 10.30 11.25 -7.75
N ILE A 89 10.41 12.52 -7.33
CA ILE A 89 9.50 13.13 -6.35
C ILE A 89 8.06 13.11 -6.87
N HIS A 90 7.85 13.45 -8.15
CA HIS A 90 6.53 13.40 -8.78
C HIS A 90 5.95 11.97 -8.79
N SER A 91 6.76 10.97 -9.13
CA SER A 91 6.35 9.55 -9.09
C SER A 91 5.98 9.09 -7.67
N GLN A 92 6.73 9.55 -6.66
CA GLN A 92 6.54 9.19 -5.25
C GLN A 92 5.20 9.70 -4.66
N GLN A 93 4.66 10.83 -5.15
CA GLN A 93 3.44 11.43 -4.59
C GLN A 93 2.22 10.50 -4.64
N ARG A 94 2.09 9.70 -5.71
CA ARG A 94 0.96 8.77 -5.86
C ARG A 94 0.99 7.66 -4.79
N PHE A 95 2.18 7.19 -4.44
CA PHE A 95 2.38 6.18 -3.41
C PHE A 95 2.08 6.74 -2.02
N ASN A 96 2.55 7.96 -1.74
CA ASN A 96 2.29 8.63 -0.46
C ASN A 96 0.78 8.85 -0.24
N HIS A 97 0.04 9.24 -1.28
CA HIS A 97 -1.42 9.36 -1.20
C HIS A 97 -2.09 8.02 -0.89
N PHE A 98 -1.59 6.93 -1.46
CA PHE A 98 -2.11 5.59 -1.15
C PHE A 98 -1.80 5.16 0.29
N GLN A 99 -0.57 5.37 0.76
CA GLN A 99 -0.19 5.09 2.15
C GLN A 99 -1.07 5.87 3.13
N PHE A 100 -1.37 7.13 2.82
CA PHE A 100 -2.28 7.96 3.60
C PHE A 100 -3.71 7.38 3.65
N TRP A 101 -4.26 6.97 2.51
CA TRP A 101 -5.60 6.35 2.45
C TRP A 101 -5.70 5.05 3.27
N ILE A 102 -4.66 4.23 3.23
CA ILE A 102 -4.60 3.00 4.04
C ILE A 102 -4.53 3.31 5.52
N LEU A 103 -3.70 4.29 5.92
CA LEU A 103 -3.59 4.69 7.32
C LEU A 103 -4.92 5.22 7.85
N SER A 104 -5.61 6.08 7.09
CA SER A 104 -6.92 6.62 7.46
C SER A 104 -7.98 5.51 7.59
N SER A 105 -7.94 4.51 6.71
CA SER A 105 -8.84 3.36 6.78
C SER A 105 -8.56 2.49 8.02
N MET A 106 -7.28 2.28 8.36
CA MET A 106 -6.91 1.57 9.60
C MET A 106 -7.31 2.36 10.84
N GLU A 107 -7.10 3.67 10.86
CA GLU A 107 -7.50 4.53 11.97
C GLU A 107 -9.01 4.45 12.21
N PHE A 108 -9.83 4.52 11.15
CA PHE A 108 -11.27 4.36 11.25
C PHE A 108 -11.64 2.98 11.81
N LYS A 109 -11.00 1.92 11.32
CA LYS A 109 -11.29 0.55 11.77
C LYS A 109 -10.91 0.33 13.23
N ILE A 110 -9.77 0.84 13.66
CA ILE A 110 -9.30 0.78 15.06
C ILE A 110 -10.28 1.54 15.96
N ASN A 111 -10.75 2.72 15.54
CA ASN A 111 -11.74 3.48 16.30
C ASN A 111 -13.09 2.74 16.42
N GLU A 112 -13.52 2.03 15.38
CA GLU A 112 -14.72 1.20 15.43
C GLU A 112 -14.57 0.04 16.43
N ILE A 113 -13.40 -0.60 16.42
CA ILE A 113 -13.06 -1.69 17.35
C ILE A 113 -13.02 -1.18 18.79
N ASP A 114 -12.38 -0.04 19.05
CA ASP A 114 -12.34 0.59 20.38
C ASP A 114 -13.75 0.85 20.94
N LYS A 115 -14.66 1.36 20.11
CA LYS A 115 -16.07 1.55 20.50
C LYS A 115 -16.76 0.24 20.85
N LYS A 116 -16.56 -0.81 20.04
CA LYS A 116 -17.14 -2.14 20.30
C LYS A 116 -16.60 -2.74 21.60
N VAL A 117 -15.30 -2.63 21.84
CA VAL A 117 -14.66 -3.11 23.08
C VAL A 117 -15.25 -2.40 24.30
N LYS A 118 -15.36 -1.06 24.28
CA LYS A 118 -15.98 -0.28 25.36
C LYS A 118 -17.44 -0.65 25.63
N GLN A 119 -18.21 -0.93 24.58
CA GLN A 119 -19.61 -1.40 24.74
C GLN A 119 -19.68 -2.77 25.40
N ILE A 120 -18.79 -3.70 25.02
CA ILE A 120 -18.70 -5.03 25.64
C ILE A 120 -18.31 -4.88 27.12
N GLU A 121 -17.30 -4.08 27.44
CA GLU A 121 -16.90 -3.82 28.84
C GLU A 121 -18.05 -3.26 29.67
N LYS A 122 -18.85 -2.34 29.11
CA LYS A 122 -20.00 -1.77 29.79
C LYS A 122 -21.08 -2.82 30.08
N ARG A 123 -21.44 -3.66 29.09
CA ARG A 123 -22.43 -4.74 29.27
C ARG A 123 -21.96 -5.76 30.32
N THR A 124 -20.71 -6.20 30.24
CA THR A 124 -20.12 -7.13 31.23
C THR A 124 -20.11 -6.54 32.64
N ARG A 125 -19.91 -5.22 32.77
CA ARG A 125 -19.98 -4.52 34.07
C ARG A 125 -21.41 -4.44 34.60
N GLU A 126 -22.39 -4.13 33.75
CA GLU A 126 -23.81 -4.06 34.12
C GLU A 126 -24.35 -5.43 34.54
N GLU A 127 -24.00 -6.51 33.82
CA GLU A 127 -24.36 -7.88 34.19
C GLU A 127 -23.77 -8.31 35.54
N LYS A 128 -22.52 -7.91 35.84
CA LYS A 128 -21.91 -8.15 37.15
C LYS A 128 -22.57 -7.38 38.30
N ILE A 129 -23.19 -6.24 38.03
CA ILE A 129 -23.91 -5.43 39.03
C ILE A 129 -25.31 -6.03 39.30
N ILE A 130 -25.97 -6.56 38.28
CA ILE A 130 -27.31 -7.17 38.42
C ILE A 130 -27.25 -8.53 39.12
N ASN A 131 -26.15 -9.28 38.95
CA ASN A 131 -25.94 -10.58 39.61
C ASN A 131 -25.30 -10.50 41.01
N LYS A 132 -25.22 -9.31 41.62
CA LYS A 132 -24.69 -9.10 42.97
C LYS A 132 -25.77 -8.52 43.88
#